data_AF-A0A348PG84-F1
#
_entry.id   AF-A0A348PG84-F1
#
_cell.length_a   1.000
_cell.length_b   1.000
_cell.length_c   1.000
_cell.angle_alpha   90.00
_cell.angle_beta   90.00
_cell.angle_gamma   90.00
#
_symmetry.space_group_name_H-M   'P 1'
#
loop_
_entity.id
_entity.type
_entity.pdbx_description
1 polymer ?
#
loop_
_entity_poly.entity_id
_entity_poly.type
_entity_poly.pdbx_seq_one_letter_code
_entity_poly.pdbx_strand_id
1 'polypeptide(L)'
;MTRPSGAETLIQAVARVKPTIVVIGSLSRKPSVFDSVRDLRVRFPDIRCVFLTSELQRSNLAAAYACGASGFFAKGDDLNEIVDGLKVISSCGQSAFIVGKKAIEHFRTAVGKSEPS
;
A
#
# COMPACT_ATOMS: atom_id res chain seq x y z
N MET A 1 -8.86 -16.36 -26.20
CA MET A 1 -8.74 -15.02 -25.60
C MET A 1 -8.24 -15.18 -24.17
N THR A 2 -6.99 -14.83 -23.91
CA THR A 2 -6.37 -14.92 -22.58
C THR A 2 -6.82 -13.72 -21.75
N ARG A 3 -7.42 -13.95 -20.58
CA ARG A 3 -7.86 -12.88 -19.67
C ARG A 3 -6.62 -12.09 -19.24
N PRO A 4 -6.60 -10.75 -19.35
CA PRO A 4 -5.41 -9.97 -19.00
C PRO A 4 -5.05 -10.21 -17.53
N SER A 5 -3.75 -10.25 -17.26
CA SER A 5 -3.26 -10.36 -15.89
C SER A 5 -3.74 -9.16 -15.06
N GLY A 6 -3.79 -9.32 -13.73
CA GLY A 6 -4.23 -8.24 -12.84
C GLY A 6 -3.38 -6.97 -12.97
N ALA A 7 -2.08 -7.10 -13.27
CA ALA A 7 -1.14 -5.99 -13.44
C ALA A 7 -1.40 -5.19 -14.73
N GLU A 8 -1.62 -5.88 -15.84
CA GLU A 8 -1.90 -5.25 -17.14
C GLU A 8 -3.25 -4.51 -17.12
N THR A 9 -4.24 -5.12 -16.44
CA THR A 9 -5.54 -4.49 -16.20
C THR A 9 -5.42 -3.23 -15.33
N LEU A 10 -4.56 -3.25 -14.31
CA LEU A 10 -4.35 -2.12 -13.40
C LEU A 10 -3.72 -0.92 -14.13
N ILE A 11 -2.68 -1.16 -14.92
CA ILE A 11 -2.02 -0.13 -15.71
C ILE A 11 -2.98 0.53 -16.71
N GLN A 12 -3.77 -0.28 -17.42
CA GLN A 12 -4.77 0.24 -18.36
C GLN A 12 -5.84 1.07 -17.64
N ALA A 13 -6.32 0.60 -16.49
CA ALA A 13 -7.29 1.32 -15.68
C ALA A 13 -6.72 2.66 -15.19
N VAL A 14 -5.47 2.67 -14.72
CA VAL A 14 -4.76 3.87 -14.29
C VAL A 14 -4.61 4.87 -15.44
N ALA A 15 -4.17 4.42 -16.62
CA ALA A 15 -4.01 5.29 -17.79
C ALA A 15 -5.34 5.93 -18.22
N ARG A 16 -6.45 5.20 -18.08
CA ARG A 16 -7.80 5.67 -18.44
C ARG A 16 -8.41 6.62 -17.41
N VAL A 17 -8.35 6.25 -16.13
CA VAL A 17 -9.02 6.97 -15.03
C VAL A 17 -8.17 8.14 -14.52
N LYS A 18 -6.84 8.07 -14.69
CA LYS A 18 -5.87 9.04 -14.17
C LYS A 18 -6.09 9.36 -12.68
N PRO A 19 -6.10 8.34 -11.81
CA PRO A 19 -6.34 8.56 -10.39
C PRO A 19 -5.15 9.27 -9.73
N THR A 20 -5.41 10.03 -8.66
CA THR A 20 -4.37 10.56 -7.78
C THR A 20 -3.85 9.51 -6.80
N ILE A 21 -4.74 8.60 -6.36
CA ILE A 21 -4.45 7.53 -5.40
C ILE A 21 -4.99 6.20 -5.93
N VAL A 22 -4.19 5.15 -5.83
CA VAL A 22 -4.59 3.76 -6.07
C VAL A 22 -4.56 3.01 -4.74
N VAL A 23 -5.70 2.41 -4.37
CA VAL A 23 -5.83 1.58 -3.16
C VAL A 23 -5.75 0.11 -3.53
N ILE A 24 -4.83 -0.62 -2.89
CA ILE A 24 -4.59 -2.04 -3.13
C ILE A 24 -5.09 -2.85 -1.93
N GLY A 25 -6.13 -3.66 -2.15
CA GLY A 25 -6.88 -4.32 -1.08
C GLY A 25 -6.48 -5.75 -0.71
N SER A 26 -5.50 -6.36 -1.40
CA SER A 26 -5.08 -7.75 -1.13
C SER A 26 -3.62 -7.96 -1.50
N LEU A 27 -2.85 -8.51 -0.55
CA LEU A 27 -1.45 -8.91 -0.77
C LEU A 27 -1.32 -10.37 -1.21
N SER A 28 -2.43 -11.12 -1.29
CA SER A 28 -2.45 -12.56 -1.51
C SER A 28 -2.05 -12.99 -2.93
N ARG A 29 -2.02 -12.06 -3.89
CA ARG A 29 -1.54 -12.31 -5.27
C ARG A 29 -0.04 -12.07 -5.38
N LYS A 30 0.74 -12.87 -4.64
CA LYS A 30 2.21 -12.95 -4.80
C LYS A 30 2.54 -13.86 -6.00
N PRO A 31 3.50 -13.50 -6.87
CA PRO A 31 4.55 -12.49 -6.66
C PRO A 31 4.17 -11.05 -7.05
N SER A 32 3.01 -10.82 -7.66
CA SER A 32 2.77 -9.69 -8.57
C SER A 32 2.50 -8.30 -7.98
N VAL A 33 2.10 -8.16 -6.71
CA VAL A 33 1.50 -6.88 -6.27
C VAL A 33 2.52 -5.77 -6.01
N PHE A 34 3.65 -6.08 -5.38
CA PHE A 34 4.69 -5.09 -5.10
C PHE A 34 5.43 -4.67 -6.37
N ASP A 35 5.66 -5.63 -7.28
CA ASP A 35 6.23 -5.32 -8.59
C ASP A 35 5.27 -4.47 -9.43
N SER A 36 3.96 -4.72 -9.38
CA SER A 36 2.97 -3.84 -10.02
C SER A 36 3.01 -2.41 -9.49
N VAL A 37 3.22 -2.22 -8.18
CA VAL A 37 3.39 -0.88 -7.59
C VAL A 37 4.68 -0.23 -8.07
N ARG A 38 5.78 -0.99 -8.13
CA ARG A 38 7.06 -0.50 -8.65
C ARG A 38 6.90 -0.04 -10.10
N ASP A 39 6.26 -0.85 -10.94
CA ASP A 39 6.00 -0.52 -12.35
C ASP A 39 5.09 0.69 -12.50
N LEU A 40 4.03 0.79 -11.69
CA LEU A 40 3.16 1.96 -11.67
C LEU A 40 3.92 3.23 -11.29
N ARG A 41 4.78 3.16 -10.28
CA ARG A 41 5.59 4.30 -9.83
C ARG A 41 6.57 4.77 -10.90
N VAL A 42 7.17 3.85 -11.66
CA VAL A 42 8.06 4.20 -12.78
C VAL A 42 7.28 4.87 -13.92
N ARG A 43 6.08 4.36 -14.23
CA ARG A 43 5.30 4.82 -15.39
C ARG A 43 4.43 6.06 -15.11
N PHE A 44 4.00 6.22 -13.87
CA PHE A 44 3.07 7.25 -13.43
C PHE A 44 3.55 7.83 -12.08
N PRO A 45 4.62 8.64 -12.08
CA PRO A 45 5.28 9.09 -10.84
C PRO A 45 4.37 9.92 -9.92
N ASP A 46 3.33 10.55 -10.46
CA ASP A 46 2.40 11.39 -9.70
C ASP A 46 1.33 10.59 -8.93
N ILE A 47 1.22 9.29 -9.20
CA ILE A 47 0.23 8.41 -8.57
C ILE A 47 0.76 7.90 -7.24
N ARG A 48 -0.05 8.06 -6.20
CA ARG A 48 0.24 7.51 -4.88
C ARG A 48 -0.41 6.14 -4.74
N CYS A 49 0.39 5.13 -4.41
CA CYS A 49 -0.13 3.79 -4.15
C CYS A 49 -0.23 3.57 -2.63
N VAL A 50 -1.35 3.03 -2.16
CA VAL A 50 -1.53 2.68 -0.75
C VAL A 50 -2.03 1.25 -0.62
N PHE A 51 -1.61 0.58 0.44
CA PHE A 51 -2.13 -0.75 0.79
C PHE A 51 -3.19 -0.64 1.87
N LEU A 52 -4.30 -1.36 1.68
CA LEU A 52 -5.35 -1.56 2.67
C LEU A 52 -5.54 -3.06 2.87
N THR A 53 -4.90 -3.61 3.91
CA THR A 53 -4.68 -5.07 4.04
C THR A 53 -5.05 -5.60 5.43
N SER A 54 -5.37 -6.89 5.51
CA SER A 54 -5.47 -7.61 6.79
C SER A 54 -4.15 -8.29 7.19
N GLU A 55 -3.19 -8.37 6.28
CA GLU A 55 -1.92 -9.09 6.43
C GLU A 55 -0.83 -8.20 7.05
N LEU A 56 -0.92 -7.95 8.36
CA LEU A 56 -0.01 -7.08 9.12
C LEU A 56 1.31 -7.75 9.51
N GLN A 57 2.04 -8.30 8.55
CA GLN A 57 3.40 -8.83 8.78
C GLN A 57 4.45 -7.75 8.54
N ARG A 58 5.52 -7.69 9.36
CA ARG A 58 6.61 -6.71 9.19
C ARG A 58 7.25 -6.77 7.80
N SER A 59 7.36 -7.98 7.24
CA SER A 59 7.85 -8.19 5.88
C SER A 59 6.97 -7.53 4.82
N ASN A 60 5.64 -7.51 5.01
CA ASN A 60 4.72 -6.82 4.09
C ASN A 60 4.82 -5.30 4.23
N LEU A 61 4.98 -4.77 5.45
CA LEU A 61 5.23 -3.35 5.68
C LEU A 61 6.54 -2.90 5.01
N ALA A 62 7.63 -3.66 5.23
CA ALA A 62 8.93 -3.39 4.63
C ALA A 62 8.87 -3.47 3.09
N ALA A 63 8.18 -4.47 2.54
CA ALA A 63 8.00 -4.61 1.09
C ALA A 63 7.18 -3.47 0.49
N ALA A 64 6.11 -3.03 1.18
CA ALA A 64 5.29 -1.89 0.77
C ALA A 64 6.10 -0.59 0.73
N TYR A 65 6.94 -0.36 1.74
CA TYR A 65 7.86 0.78 1.75
C TYR A 65 8.88 0.68 0.61
N ALA A 66 9.54 -0.48 0.46
CA ALA A 66 10.59 -0.70 -0.54
C ALA A 66 10.10 -0.65 -1.99
N CYS A 67 8.83 -1.00 -2.26
CA CYS A 67 8.25 -0.85 -3.60
C CYS A 67 7.81 0.58 -3.92
N GLY A 68 7.94 1.51 -2.97
CA GLY A 68 7.60 2.91 -3.15
C GLY A 68 6.12 3.23 -2.99
N ALA A 69 5.38 2.49 -2.16
CA ALA A 69 4.05 2.93 -1.77
C ALA A 69 4.12 4.22 -0.92
N SER A 70 3.00 4.93 -0.86
CA SER A 70 2.81 6.15 -0.06
C SER A 70 2.06 5.87 1.25
N GLY A 71 1.53 4.65 1.43
CA GLY A 71 0.92 4.30 2.72
C GLY A 71 0.54 2.83 2.88
N PHE A 72 0.30 2.47 4.14
CA PHE A 72 -0.03 1.11 4.59
C PHE A 72 -1.03 1.16 5.74
N PHE A 73 -2.26 0.72 5.47
CA PHE A 73 -3.38 0.74 6.40
C PHE A 73 -3.90 -0.68 6.65
N ALA A 74 -4.36 -0.92 7.87
CA ALA A 74 -5.08 -2.12 8.23
C ALA A 74 -6.55 -1.98 7.77
N LYS A 75 -7.16 -3.05 7.25
CA LYS A 75 -8.61 -3.06 6.96
C LYS A 75 -9.49 -2.79 8.18
N GLY A 76 -8.94 -3.00 9.38
CA GLY A 76 -9.63 -2.68 10.61
C GLY A 76 -9.44 -1.24 11.09
N ASP A 77 -8.59 -0.41 10.47
CA ASP A 77 -8.41 0.98 10.89
C ASP A 77 -9.74 1.75 10.86
N ASP A 78 -9.86 2.78 11.69
CA ASP A 78 -11.02 3.66 11.65
C ASP A 78 -11.11 4.35 10.28
N LEU A 79 -12.32 4.46 9.73
CA LEU A 79 -12.52 5.00 8.39
C LEU A 79 -12.07 6.46 8.27
N ASN A 80 -12.30 7.28 9.31
CA ASN A 80 -11.86 8.67 9.29
C ASN A 80 -10.33 8.75 9.30
N GLU A 81 -9.66 7.86 10.03
CA GLU A 81 -8.20 7.78 10.05
C GLU A 81 -7.63 7.39 8.69
N ILE A 82 -8.26 6.44 7.99
CA ILE A 82 -7.87 6.09 6.63
C ILE A 82 -8.06 7.31 5.71
N VAL A 83 -9.23 7.95 5.76
CA VAL A 83 -9.55 9.12 4.93
C VAL A 83 -8.58 10.26 5.18
N ASP A 84 -8.26 10.56 6.43
CA ASP A 84 -7.32 11.62 6.79
C ASP A 84 -5.89 11.28 6.36
N GLY A 85 -5.49 10.01 6.50
CA GLY A 85 -4.23 9.52 5.94
C GLY A 85 -4.15 9.71 4.42
N LEU A 86 -5.23 9.41 3.68
CA LEU A 86 -5.29 9.61 2.24
C LEU A 86 -5.25 11.09 1.85
N LYS A 87 -5.90 11.97 2.61
CA LYS A 87 -5.81 13.43 2.41
C LYS A 87 -4.36 13.90 2.55
N VAL A 88 -3.66 13.46 3.61
CA VAL A 88 -2.24 13.78 3.81
C VAL A 88 -1.39 13.26 2.65
N ILE A 89 -1.59 12.01 2.22
CA ILE A 89 -0.88 11.44 1.07
C ILE A 89 -1.13 12.26 -0.20
N SER A 90 -2.36 12.74 -0.41
CA SER A 90 -2.72 13.56 -1.57
C SER A 90 -2.07 14.95 -1.56
N SER A 91 -1.88 15.55 -0.38
CA SER A 91 -1.34 16.91 -0.22
C SER A 91 0.19 16.93 -0.06
N CYS A 92 0.78 15.86 0.44
CA CYS A 92 2.23 15.72 0.52
C CYS A 92 2.85 15.36 -0.84
N GLY A 93 4.12 15.77 -1.03
CA GLY A 93 4.96 15.30 -2.13
C GLY A 93 5.25 13.80 -2.04
N GLN A 94 5.93 13.25 -3.05
CA GLN A 94 6.16 11.80 -3.24
C GLN A 94 6.94 11.08 -2.11
N SER A 95 7.35 11.78 -1.05
CA SER A 95 8.19 11.26 0.04
C SER A 95 7.44 10.81 1.30
N ALA A 96 6.13 11.08 1.40
CA ALA A 96 5.37 10.65 2.57
C ALA A 96 5.02 9.15 2.52
N PHE A 97 5.30 8.43 3.61
CA PHE A 97 4.82 7.08 3.85
C PHE A 97 4.01 7.04 5.14
N ILE A 98 2.68 6.96 5.01
CA ILE A 98 1.76 6.97 6.15
C ILE A 98 1.39 5.56 6.56
N VAL A 99 1.50 5.25 7.85
CA VAL A 99 1.10 3.97 8.41
C VAL A 99 -0.12 4.17 9.30
N GLY A 100 -1.17 3.38 9.07
CA GLY A 100 -2.40 3.42 9.86
C GLY A 100 -2.18 3.06 11.33
N LYS A 101 -3.03 3.57 12.23
CA LYS A 101 -2.82 3.45 13.68
C LYS A 101 -2.84 1.99 14.15
N LYS A 102 -3.77 1.16 13.67
CA LYS A 102 -3.79 -0.27 14.05
C LYS A 102 -2.58 -1.02 13.52
N ALA A 103 -2.08 -0.66 12.34
CA ALA A 103 -0.83 -1.23 11.85
C ALA A 103 0.34 -0.87 12.79
N ILE A 104 0.45 0.40 13.22
CA ILE A 104 1.46 0.84 14.20
C ILE A 104 1.32 0.08 15.53
N GLU A 105 0.11 -0.01 16.10
CA GLU A 105 -0.16 -0.72 17.34
C GLU A 105 0.19 -2.22 17.25
N HIS A 106 -0.18 -2.85 16.14
CA HIS A 106 0.15 -4.25 15.86
C HIS A 106 1.66 -4.48 15.85
N PHE A 107 2.41 -3.61 15.16
CA PHE A 107 3.87 -3.76 15.09
C PHE A 107 4.58 -3.45 16.41
N ARG A 108 4.05 -2.52 17.23
CA ARG A 108 4.57 -2.20 18.56
C ARG A 108 4.38 -3.34 19.56
N THR A 109 3.18 -3.92 19.63
CA THR A 109 2.89 -5.05 20.54
C THR A 109 3.70 -6.30 20.21
N ALA A 110 4.04 -6.50 18.93
CA ALA A 110 4.93 -7.57 18.50
C ALA A 110 6.41 -7.33 18.83
N VAL A 111 6.85 -6.12 19.24
CA VAL A 111 8.23 -5.88 19.69
C VAL A 111 8.41 -6.35 21.14
N GLY A 112 7.40 -6.14 21.99
CA GLY A 112 7.42 -6.54 23.40
C GLY A 112 7.26 -8.04 23.68
N LYS A 113 7.14 -8.89 22.65
CA LYS A 113 7.11 -10.36 22.77
C LYS A 113 8.42 -11.03 22.33
N SER A 114 9.49 -10.25 22.17
CA SER A 114 10.83 -10.76 21.88
C SER A 114 11.67 -10.62 23.14
N GLU A 115 11.73 -11.70 23.93
CA GLU A 115 12.67 -11.89 25.05
C GLU A 115 13.19 -13.34 25.00
N PRO A 116 14.36 -13.63 25.57
CA PRO A 116 15.67 -13.66 24.93
C PRO A 116 16.10 -15.09 24.55
N SER A 117 17.16 -15.22 23.75
CA SER A 117 17.98 -16.44 23.72
C SER A 117 19.16 -16.27 24.65
#